data_AF-A0A351SYR5-F1
#
_entry.id   AF-A0A351SYR5-F1
#
_cell.length_a   1.000
_cell.length_b   1.000
_cell.length_c   1.000
_cell.angle_alpha   90.00
_cell.angle_beta   90.00
_cell.angle_gamma   90.00
#
_symmetry.space_group_name_H-M   'P 1'
#
loop_
_entity.id
_entity.type
_entity.pdbx_description
1 polymer ?
#
loop_
_entity_poly.entity_id
_entity_poly.type
_entity_poly.pdbx_seq_one_letter_code
_entity_poly.pdbx_strand_id
1 'polypeptide(L)'
;MVETGLKAGGKNLYEIGLAPFAQSLAIHGMISLERGFIFTSMILASIGVFLIEREFFRAAFWSLAAALFAAIGIIHAYELTPGGVATRFSFFAAPEFVISYLLLFVLFLAVGWWESRHK
;
A
#
# COMPACT_ATOMS: atom_id res chain seq x y z
N MET A 1 10.55 11.58 -1.76
CA MET A 1 11.92 11.93 -1.29
C MET A 1 13.04 11.49 -2.25
N VAL A 2 13.00 10.26 -2.78
CA VAL A 2 14.02 9.72 -3.71
C VAL A 2 14.14 10.54 -5.00
N GLU A 3 13.00 10.91 -5.60
CA GLU A 3 12.94 11.73 -6.82
C GLU A 3 13.63 13.09 -6.65
N THR A 4 13.44 13.75 -5.51
CA THR A 4 14.07 15.05 -5.20
C THR A 4 15.60 14.92 -5.15
N GLY A 5 16.11 13.82 -4.60
CA GLY A 5 17.55 13.54 -4.55
C GLY A 5 18.15 13.30 -5.93
N LEU A 6 17.48 12.53 -6.78
CA LEU A 6 17.92 12.34 -8.18
C LEU A 6 17.92 13.66 -8.96
N LYS A 7 16.86 14.46 -8.81
CA LYS A 7 16.74 15.78 -9.46
C LYS A 7 17.88 16.72 -9.05
N ALA A 8 18.29 16.70 -7.78
CA ALA A 8 19.45 17.46 -7.32
C ALA A 8 20.77 17.01 -7.99
N GLY A 9 20.87 15.74 -8.37
CA GLY A 9 21.98 15.17 -9.15
C GLY A 9 21.84 15.32 -10.68
N GLY A 10 20.85 16.07 -11.16
CA GLY A 10 20.62 16.32 -12.58
C GLY A 10 20.00 15.15 -13.37
N LYS A 11 19.42 14.16 -12.69
CA LYS A 11 18.70 13.03 -13.31
C LYS A 11 17.29 12.90 -12.74
N ASN A 12 16.45 12.03 -13.30
CA ASN A 12 15.14 11.69 -12.71
C ASN A 12 14.90 10.17 -12.73
N LEU A 13 13.89 9.68 -11.98
CA LEU A 13 13.60 8.25 -11.94
C LEU A 13 13.19 7.70 -13.30
N TYR A 14 12.60 8.51 -14.17
CA TYR A 14 12.15 8.07 -15.49
C TYR A 14 13.34 7.71 -16.39
N GLU A 15 14.40 8.51 -16.39
CA GLU A 15 15.63 8.29 -17.16
C GLU A 15 16.46 7.14 -16.62
N ILE A 16 16.58 7.03 -15.31
CA ILE A 16 17.40 6.00 -14.66
C ILE A 16 16.66 4.65 -14.61
N GLY A 17 15.33 4.70 -14.54
CA GLY A 17 14.48 3.55 -14.28
C GLY A 17 14.68 2.97 -12.87
N LEU A 18 14.07 1.81 -12.63
CA LEU A 18 14.16 1.10 -11.35
C LEU A 18 15.25 0.03 -11.31
N ALA A 19 15.85 -0.32 -12.47
CA ALA A 19 16.83 -1.39 -12.55
C ALA A 19 18.06 -1.19 -11.63
N PRO A 20 18.63 0.02 -11.49
CA PRO A 20 19.72 0.26 -10.55
C PRO A 20 19.33 0.06 -9.08
N PHE A 21 18.03 0.06 -8.78
CA PHE A 21 17.47 -0.14 -7.44
C PHE A 21 16.91 -1.55 -7.26
N ALA A 22 17.15 -2.50 -8.18
CA ALA A 22 16.60 -3.85 -8.10
C ALA A 22 16.98 -4.59 -6.80
N GLN A 23 18.16 -4.29 -6.24
CA GLN A 23 18.61 -4.86 -4.96
C GLN A 23 18.06 -4.11 -3.73
N SER A 24 17.34 -3.00 -3.94
CA SER A 24 16.76 -2.16 -2.90
C SER A 24 15.23 -2.24 -2.93
N LEU A 25 14.69 -3.27 -2.27
CA LEU A 25 13.25 -3.41 -2.04
C LEU A 25 12.65 -2.14 -1.41
N ALA A 26 13.44 -1.47 -0.55
CA ALA A 26 13.05 -0.26 0.15
C ALA A 26 12.64 0.87 -0.79
N ILE A 27 13.26 1.01 -1.96
CA ILE A 27 12.94 2.09 -2.90
C ILE A 27 11.58 1.88 -3.55
N HIS A 28 11.32 0.66 -4.03
CA HIS A 28 10.02 0.34 -4.61
C HIS A 28 8.89 0.51 -3.57
N GLY A 29 9.11 -0.01 -2.36
CA GLY A 29 8.16 0.11 -1.25
C GLY A 29 7.92 1.57 -0.85
N MET A 30 8.98 2.39 -0.76
CA MET A 30 8.85 3.81 -0.41
C MET A 30 8.03 4.58 -1.45
N ILE A 31 8.32 4.40 -2.74
CA ILE A 31 7.60 5.10 -3.83
C ILE A 31 6.12 4.71 -3.82
N SER A 32 5.83 3.42 -3.65
CA SER A 32 4.47 2.90 -3.51
C SER A 32 3.77 3.46 -2.26
N LEU A 33 4.43 3.50 -1.10
CA LEU A 33 3.84 4.00 0.15
C LEU A 33 3.49 5.49 0.08
N GLU A 34 4.26 6.29 -0.68
CA GLU A 34 3.93 7.70 -0.93
C GLU A 34 2.63 7.85 -1.76
N ARG A 35 2.23 6.84 -2.55
CA ARG A 35 1.01 6.91 -3.37
C ARG A 35 -0.22 6.68 -2.52
N GLY A 36 -1.05 7.73 -2.43
CA GLY A 36 -2.25 7.70 -1.60
C GLY A 36 -1.94 7.78 -0.10
N PHE A 37 -0.79 8.35 0.29
CA PHE A 37 -0.30 8.39 1.67
C PHE A 37 -1.38 8.72 2.72
N ILE A 38 -2.21 9.74 2.50
CA ILE A 38 -3.27 10.12 3.44
C ILE A 38 -4.26 8.97 3.66
N PHE A 39 -4.73 8.34 2.57
CA PHE A 39 -5.62 7.19 2.66
C PHE A 39 -4.94 6.00 3.32
N THR A 40 -3.70 5.70 2.94
CA THR A 40 -2.91 4.61 3.53
C THR A 40 -2.75 4.80 5.03
N SER A 41 -2.37 6.01 5.48
CA SER A 41 -2.23 6.34 6.90
C SER A 41 -3.55 6.22 7.66
N MET A 42 -4.65 6.72 7.10
CA MET A 42 -5.97 6.62 7.73
C MET A 42 -6.40 5.16 7.89
N ILE A 43 -6.26 4.35 6.84
CA ILE A 43 -6.67 2.94 6.87
C ILE A 43 -5.80 2.14 7.86
N LEU A 44 -4.48 2.31 7.82
CA LEU A 44 -3.58 1.62 8.75
C LEU A 44 -3.84 2.04 10.21
N ALA A 45 -4.13 3.33 10.46
CA ALA A 45 -4.51 3.81 11.79
C ALA A 45 -5.84 3.18 12.25
N SER A 46 -6.85 3.13 11.38
CA SER A 46 -8.13 2.46 11.68
C SER A 46 -7.94 0.99 12.00
N ILE A 47 -7.18 0.24 11.18
CA ILE A 47 -6.84 -1.16 11.45
C ILE A 47 -6.17 -1.28 12.83
N GLY A 48 -5.17 -0.44 13.11
CA GLY A 48 -4.45 -0.45 14.39
C GLY A 48 -5.38 -0.27 15.59
N VAL A 49 -6.27 0.74 15.56
CA VAL A 49 -7.26 0.97 16.63
C VAL A 49 -8.18 -0.23 16.80
N PHE A 50 -8.73 -0.80 15.73
CA PHE A 50 -9.61 -1.96 15.83
C PHE A 50 -8.90 -3.22 16.34
N LEU A 51 -7.62 -3.40 16.05
CA LEU A 51 -6.84 -4.49 16.63
C LEU A 51 -6.59 -4.29 18.13
N ILE A 52 -6.31 -3.07 18.57
CA ILE A 52 -6.13 -2.72 20.00
C ILE A 52 -7.41 -2.97 20.78
N GLU A 53 -8.55 -2.52 20.26
CA GLU A 53 -9.88 -2.72 20.85
C GLU A 53 -10.42 -4.15 20.67
N ARG A 54 -9.65 -5.05 20.05
CA ARG A 54 -10.02 -6.44 19.71
C ARG A 54 -11.29 -6.56 18.86
N GLU A 55 -11.58 -5.54 18.05
CA GLU A 55 -12.68 -5.51 17.08
C GLU A 55 -12.23 -6.09 15.72
N PHE A 56 -11.80 -7.35 15.71
CA PHE A 56 -11.12 -7.99 14.56
C PHE A 56 -11.93 -7.97 13.25
N PHE A 57 -13.26 -8.10 13.31
CA PHE A 57 -14.11 -8.00 12.11
C PHE A 57 -14.02 -6.62 11.45
N ARG A 58 -13.94 -5.55 12.23
CA ARG A 58 -13.79 -4.19 11.69
C ARG A 58 -12.40 -4.02 11.06
N ALA A 59 -11.35 -4.51 11.73
CA ALA A 59 -9.99 -4.53 11.16
C ALA A 59 -9.92 -5.30 9.82
N ALA A 60 -10.64 -6.42 9.72
CA ALA A 60 -10.81 -7.16 8.47
C ALA A 60 -11.42 -6.26 7.37
N PHE A 61 -12.59 -5.66 7.60
CA PHE A 61 -13.24 -4.85 6.56
C PHE A 61 -12.42 -3.61 6.14
N TRP A 62 -11.64 -3.03 7.04
CA TRP A 62 -10.68 -1.98 6.65
C TRP A 62 -9.53 -2.50 5.80
N SER A 63 -9.06 -3.72 6.05
CA SER A 63 -8.09 -4.40 5.18
C SER A 63 -8.69 -4.69 3.79
N LEU A 64 -9.96 -5.10 3.73
CA LEU A 64 -10.68 -5.27 2.46
C LEU A 64 -10.80 -3.94 1.70
N ALA A 65 -11.13 -2.85 2.40
CA ALA A 65 -11.17 -1.52 1.79
C ALA A 65 -9.80 -1.10 1.20
N ALA A 66 -8.71 -1.37 1.92
CA ALA A 66 -7.35 -1.16 1.40
C ALA A 66 -7.08 -1.98 0.12
N ALA A 67 -7.48 -3.26 0.11
CA ALA A 67 -7.34 -4.11 -1.08
C ALA A 67 -8.08 -3.54 -2.28
N LEU A 68 -9.32 -3.05 -2.09
CA LEU A 68 -10.10 -2.42 -3.16
C LEU A 68 -9.43 -1.13 -3.66
N PHE A 69 -8.92 -0.29 -2.76
CA PHE A 69 -8.24 0.95 -3.13
C PHE A 69 -6.94 0.70 -3.88
N ALA A 70 -6.17 -0.32 -3.47
CA ALA A 70 -4.97 -0.77 -4.20
C ALA A 70 -5.33 -1.35 -5.57
N ALA A 71 -6.47 -2.04 -5.68
CA ALA A 71 -6.92 -2.62 -6.95
C ALA A 71 -7.24 -1.56 -7.99
N ILE A 72 -7.83 -0.42 -7.60
CA ILE A 72 -8.14 0.68 -8.53
C ILE A 72 -7.03 1.74 -8.64
N GLY A 73 -5.98 1.63 -7.82
CA GLY A 73 -4.81 2.51 -7.85
C GLY A 73 -4.95 3.80 -7.05
N ILE A 74 -5.90 3.90 -6.12
CA ILE A 74 -5.98 5.03 -5.17
C ILE A 74 -4.77 5.04 -4.23
N ILE A 75 -4.32 3.85 -3.83
CA ILE A 75 -3.11 3.66 -3.02
C ILE A 75 -2.12 2.74 -3.75
N HIS A 76 -0.83 2.91 -3.47
CA HIS A 76 0.28 2.02 -3.85
C HIS A 76 0.65 1.91 -5.34
N ALA A 77 -0.28 2.17 -6.26
CA ALA A 77 0.00 2.11 -7.68
C ALA A 77 0.71 3.36 -8.19
N TYR A 78 1.85 3.19 -8.84
CA TYR A 78 2.58 4.28 -9.48
C TYR A 78 3.05 3.92 -10.88
N GLU A 79 3.38 4.97 -11.64
CA GLU A 79 4.11 4.88 -12.88
C GLU A 79 5.18 5.97 -12.94
N LEU A 80 6.22 5.72 -13.73
CA LEU A 80 7.27 6.70 -13.96
C LEU A 80 6.93 7.47 -15.23
N THR A 81 6.84 8.79 -15.11
CA THR A 81 6.58 9.70 -16.23
C THR A 81 7.74 10.69 -16.38
N PRO A 82 7.89 11.37 -17.52
CA PRO A 82 8.86 12.46 -17.65
C PRO A 82 8.68 13.59 -16.61
N GLY A 83 7.46 13.76 -16.08
CA GLY A 83 7.17 14.73 -15.00
C GLY A 83 7.57 14.24 -13.59
N GLY A 84 7.94 12.96 -13.46
CA GLY A 84 8.27 12.28 -12.21
C GLY A 84 7.31 11.12 -11.91
N VAL A 85 7.28 10.68 -10.66
CA VAL A 85 6.40 9.59 -10.21
C VAL A 85 4.95 10.07 -10.17
N ALA A 86 4.09 9.43 -10.94
CA ALA A 86 2.64 9.67 -10.96
C ALA A 86 1.87 8.51 -10.35
N THR A 87 0.65 8.78 -9.87
CA THR A 87 -0.29 7.72 -9.45
C THR A 87 -0.87 7.04 -10.68
N ARG A 88 -0.85 5.71 -10.70
CA ARG A 88 -1.40 4.92 -11.82
C ARG A 88 -2.78 4.39 -11.47
N PHE A 89 -3.81 4.92 -12.12
CA PHE A 89 -5.17 4.39 -12.02
C PHE A 89 -5.41 3.33 -13.09
N SER A 90 -5.81 2.13 -12.67
CA SER A 90 -6.09 0.99 -13.57
C SER A 90 -6.95 -0.02 -12.83
N PHE A 91 -7.58 -0.93 -13.58
CA PHE A 91 -8.05 -2.18 -12.95
C PHE A 91 -6.83 -3.01 -12.53
N PHE A 92 -6.84 -3.49 -11.29
CA PHE A 92 -5.79 -4.28 -10.66
C PHE A 92 -4.39 -3.61 -10.72
N ALA A 93 -4.34 -2.33 -10.32
CA ALA A 93 -3.19 -1.46 -10.50
C ALA A 93 -1.95 -1.81 -9.65
N ALA A 94 -2.15 -2.30 -8.42
CA ALA A 94 -1.09 -2.67 -7.48
C ALA A 94 -1.31 -4.10 -6.91
N PRO A 95 -1.14 -5.16 -7.72
CA PRO A 95 -1.61 -6.51 -7.42
C PRO A 95 -0.99 -7.12 -6.16
N GLU A 96 0.30 -6.89 -5.90
CA GLU A 96 0.99 -7.34 -4.70
C GLU A 96 0.39 -6.76 -3.42
N PHE A 97 -0.05 -5.51 -3.45
CA PHE A 97 -0.72 -4.85 -2.33
C PHE A 97 -2.16 -5.36 -2.16
N VAL A 98 -2.88 -5.58 -3.27
CA VAL A 98 -4.22 -6.21 -3.23
C VAL A 98 -4.15 -7.55 -2.52
N ILE A 99 -3.23 -8.42 -2.93
CA ILE A 99 -3.06 -9.75 -2.35
C ILE A 99 -2.68 -9.63 -0.86
N SER A 100 -1.74 -8.74 -0.52
CA SER A 100 -1.30 -8.53 0.87
C SER A 100 -2.46 -8.10 1.78
N TYR A 101 -3.28 -7.16 1.34
CA TYR A 101 -4.44 -6.70 2.12
C TYR A 101 -5.56 -7.74 2.18
N LEU A 102 -5.75 -8.56 1.15
CA LEU A 102 -6.68 -9.70 1.19
C LEU A 102 -6.21 -10.78 2.18
N LEU A 103 -4.90 -11.03 2.27
CA LEU A 103 -4.35 -11.92 3.29
C LEU A 103 -4.61 -11.39 4.70
N LEU A 104 -4.45 -10.09 4.93
CA LEU A 104 -4.82 -9.46 6.21
C LEU A 104 -6.33 -9.54 6.50
N PHE A 105 -7.18 -9.33 5.49
CA PHE A 105 -8.62 -9.50 5.63
C PHE A 105 -8.98 -10.92 6.09
N VAL A 106 -8.44 -11.94 5.44
CA VAL A 106 -8.67 -13.34 5.81
C VAL A 106 -8.11 -13.64 7.21
N LEU A 107 -6.92 -13.15 7.54
CA LEU A 107 -6.30 -13.31 8.85
C LEU A 107 -7.19 -12.73 9.96
N PHE A 108 -7.61 -11.47 9.83
CA PHE A 108 -8.42 -10.80 10.84
C PHE A 108 -9.83 -11.39 10.94
N LEU A 109 -10.42 -11.84 9.83
CA LEU A 109 -11.66 -12.62 9.85
C LEU A 109 -11.50 -13.92 10.64
N ALA A 110 -10.44 -14.69 10.36
CA ALA A 110 -10.18 -15.96 11.04
C ALA A 110 -9.96 -15.76 12.54
N VAL A 111 -9.17 -14.74 12.92
CA VAL A 111 -8.94 -14.38 14.33
C VAL A 111 -10.24 -13.93 15.00
N GLY A 112 -11.04 -13.08 14.34
CA GLY A 112 -12.34 -12.65 14.87
C GLY A 112 -13.30 -13.82 15.10
N TRP A 113 -13.35 -14.77 14.17
CA TRP A 113 -14.14 -16.00 14.36
C TRP A 113 -13.61 -16.86 15.49
N TRP A 114 -12.30 -17.06 15.59
CA TRP A 114 -11.71 -17.82 16.68
C TRP A 114 -12.02 -17.19 18.04
N GLU A 115 -11.86 -15.88 18.17
CA GLU A 115 -12.17 -15.14 19.39
C GLU A 115 -13.65 -15.25 19.77
N SER A 116 -14.57 -15.13 18.80
CA SER A 116 -16.00 -15.25 19.05
C SER A 116 -16.46 -16.62 19.55
N ARG A 117 -15.65 -17.67 19.35
CA ARG A 117 -15.91 -19.02 19.85
C ARG A 117 -15.34 -19.29 21.25
N HIS A 118 -14.44 -18.43 21.73
CA HIS A 118 -13.75 -18.59 23.03
C HIS A 118 -14.14 -17.51 24.05
N LYS A 119 -15.18 -16.72 23.71
CA LYS A 119 -15.92 -15.84 24.63
C LYS A 119 -17.17 -16.58 25.10
#